data_AF-A0A329MJ53-F1
#
_entry.id   AF-A0A329MJ53-F1
#
_cell.length_a   1.000
_cell.length_b   1.000
_cell.length_c   1.000
_cell.angle_alpha   90.00
_cell.angle_beta   90.00
_cell.angle_gamma   90.00
#
_symmetry.space_group_name_H-M   'P 1'
#
loop_
_entity.id
_entity.type
_entity.pdbx_description
1 polymer ?
#
loop_
_entity_poly.entity_id
_entity_poly.type
_entity_poly.pdbx_seq_one_letter_code
_entity_poly.pdbx_strand_id
1 'polypeptide(L)' 'MDSINWGLIAPLLVIQFILMVTALVSCVRAERTNGPKWMWALIILFISLIGPVLYFTVGRRND' A
#
# COMPACT_ATOMS: atom_id res chain seq x y z
N MET A 1 -17.77 -4.24 -26.86
CA MET A 1 -17.04 -3.36 -25.93
C MET A 1 -17.49 -3.77 -24.55
N ASP A 2 -16.68 -4.57 -23.87
CA ASP A 2 -17.13 -5.48 -22.83
C ASP A 2 -17.81 -4.82 -21.63
N SER A 3 -18.79 -5.57 -21.10
CA SER A 3 -19.60 -5.34 -19.91
C SER A 3 -18.78 -5.38 -18.62
N ILE A 4 -17.77 -4.51 -18.52
CA ILE A 4 -17.00 -4.34 -17.28
C ILE A 4 -17.97 -3.87 -16.20
N ASN A 5 -18.19 -4.73 -15.19
CA ASN A 5 -19.04 -4.40 -14.07
C ASN A 5 -18.25 -3.49 -13.11
N TRP A 6 -18.29 -2.19 -13.41
CA TRP A 6 -17.64 -1.15 -12.60
C TRP A 6 -18.13 -1.15 -11.15
N GLY A 7 -19.35 -1.64 -10.89
CA GLY A 7 -19.87 -1.80 -9.52
C GLY A 7 -19.08 -2.79 -8.67
N LEU A 8 -18.38 -3.75 -9.29
CA LEU A 8 -17.51 -4.72 -8.59
C LEU A 8 -16.05 -4.24 -8.53
N ILE A 9 -15.56 -3.60 -9.58
CA ILE A 9 -14.14 -3.20 -9.67
C ILE A 9 -13.86 -1.90 -8.92
N ALA A 10 -14.74 -0.90 -9.01
CA ALA A 10 -14.51 0.40 -8.39
C ALA A 10 -14.28 0.30 -6.87
N PRO A 11 -15.06 -0.48 -6.09
CA PRO A 11 -14.78 -0.65 -4.65
C PRO A 11 -13.40 -1.24 -4.36
N LEU A 12 -12.97 -2.22 -5.15
CA LEU A 12 -11.66 -2.85 -4.99
C LEU A 12 -10.52 -1.86 -5.23
N LEU A 13 -10.63 -1.03 -6.28
CA LEU A 13 -9.66 0.02 -6.58
C LEU A 13 -9.63 1.11 -5.50
N VAL A 14 -10.79 1.49 -4.95
CA VAL A 14 -10.86 2.47 -3.85
C VAL A 14 -10.16 1.94 -2.61
N ILE A 15 -10.42 0.68 -2.23
CA ILE A 15 -9.76 0.06 -1.06
C ILE A 15 -8.25 -0.03 -1.30
N GLN A 16 -7.83 -0.48 -2.49
CA GLN A 16 -6.42 -0.55 -2.85
C GLN A 16 -5.75 0.83 -2.76
N PHE A 17 -6.40 1.87 -3.30
CA PHE A 17 -5.86 3.23 -3.29
C PHE A 17 -5.75 3.80 -1.87
N ILE A 18 -6.79 3.63 -1.05
CA ILE A 18 -6.77 4.03 0.37
C ILE A 18 -5.63 3.31 1.11
N LEU A 19 -5.48 2.00 0.89
CA LEU A 19 -4.43 1.22 1.53
C LEU A 19 -3.03 1.67 1.09
N MET A 20 -2.86 1.94 -0.21
CA MET A 20 -1.59 2.44 -0.75
C MET A 20 -1.23 3.82 -0.18
N VAL A 21 -2.16 4.77 -0.20
CA VAL A 21 -1.94 6.13 0.33
C VAL A 21 -1.63 6.09 1.81
N THR A 22 -2.42 5.35 2.61
CA THR A 22 -2.17 5.23 4.04
C THR A 22 -0.84 4.55 4.36
N ALA A 23 -0.44 3.53 3.59
CA ALA A 23 0.87 2.90 3.73
C ALA A 23 2.02 3.86 3.40
N LEU A 24 1.91 4.63 2.31
CA LEU A 24 2.91 5.65 1.95
C LEU A 24 3.04 6.74 3.01
N VAL A 25 1.91 7.29 3.47
CA VAL A 25 1.90 8.33 4.52
C VAL A 25 2.52 7.78 5.81
N SER A 26 2.14 6.56 6.21
CA SER A 26 2.75 5.89 7.35
C SER A 26 4.26 5.68 7.14
N CYS A 27 4.70 5.27 5.95
CA CYS A 27 6.11 5.02 5.63
C CYS A 27 6.95 6.29 5.70
N VAL A 28 6.41 7.43 5.24
CA VAL A 28 7.09 8.72 5.31
C VAL A 28 7.15 9.23 6.75
N ARG A 29 6.06 9.08 7.53
CA ARG A 29 5.98 9.54 8.92
C ARG A 29 6.75 8.66 9.90
N ALA A 30 6.91 7.37 9.63
CA ALA A 30 7.64 6.45 10.49
C ALA A 30 9.09 6.92 10.65
N GLU A 31 9.60 7.04 11.88
CA GLU A 31 11.00 7.43 12.11
C GLU A 31 11.96 6.33 11.66
N ARG A 32 11.60 5.07 11.96
CA ARG A 32 12.31 3.87 11.53
C ARG A 32 11.36 2.87 10.88
N THR A 33 11.88 2.14 9.90
CA THR A 33 11.21 1.03 9.23
C THR A 33 12.11 -0.20 9.31
N ASN A 34 11.56 -1.39 9.13
CA ASN A 34 12.36 -2.61 9.04
C ASN A 34 13.09 -2.65 7.69
N GLY A 35 14.28 -2.07 7.65
CA GLY A 35 15.03 -1.80 6.42
C GLY A 35 14.90 -0.35 5.94
N PRO A 36 15.49 0.00 4.77
CA PRO A 36 15.48 1.37 4.26
C PRO A 36 14.07 1.87 3.91
N LYS A 37 13.72 3.12 4.28
CA LYS A 37 12.40 3.70 3.97
C LYS A 37 12.10 3.72 2.46
N TRP A 38 13.10 4.03 1.63
CA TRP A 38 12.93 4.12 0.19
C TRP A 38 12.57 2.77 -0.44
N MET A 39 13.07 1.67 0.12
CA MET A 39 12.73 0.31 -0.32
C MET A 39 11.25 0.04 -0.11
N TRP A 40 10.71 0.43 1.06
CA TRP A 40 9.29 0.26 1.35
C TRP A 40 8.39 1.11 0.45
N ALA A 41 8.79 2.35 0.13
CA ALA A 41 8.06 3.18 -0.82
C ALA A 41 7.94 2.50 -2.21
N LEU A 42 9.03 1.89 -2.70
CA LEU A 42 8.99 1.11 -3.95
C LEU A 42 8.08 -0.12 -3.83
N ILE A 43 8.19 -0.89 -2.75
CA ILE A 43 7.34 -2.06 -2.51
C ILE A 43 5.85 -1.68 -2.52
N ILE A 44 5.49 -0.60 -1.85
CA ILE A 44 4.10 -0.11 -1.77
C ILE A 44 3.57 0.31 -3.15
N LEU A 45 4.40 0.95 -3.98
CA LEU A 45 3.99 1.44 -5.30
C LEU A 45 3.94 0.34 -6.37
N PHE A 46 4.85 -0.63 -6.33
CA PHE A 46 5.02 -1.61 -7.42
C PHE A 46 4.39 -2.97 -7.14
N ILE A 47 4.03 -3.29 -5.90
CA ILE A 47 3.49 -4.60 -5.52
C ILE A 47 2.00 -4.54 -5.15
N SER A 48 1.18 -3.83 -5.94
CA SER A 48 -0.30 -3.82 -5.87
C SER A 48 -0.85 -3.84 -4.43
N LEU A 49 -1.78 -4.74 -4.08
CA LEU A 49 -2.33 -4.85 -2.72
C LEU A 49 -1.30 -5.43 -1.72
N ILE A 50 -0.38 -6.27 -2.18
CA ILE A 50 0.58 -6.99 -1.33
C ILE A 50 1.61 -6.02 -0.72
N GLY A 51 2.08 -5.03 -1.46
CA GLY A 51 3.09 -4.07 -1.01
C GLY A 51 2.65 -3.26 0.22
N PRO A 52 1.50 -2.57 0.18
CA PRO A 52 0.91 -1.91 1.35
C PRO A 52 0.69 -2.87 2.52
N VAL A 53 0.17 -4.08 2.27
CA VAL A 53 -0.05 -5.09 3.33
C VAL A 53 1.27 -5.49 3.99
N LEU A 54 2.31 -5.79 3.21
CA LEU A 54 3.65 -6.12 3.70
C LEU A 54 4.27 -4.98 4.49
N TYR A 55 4.07 -3.73 4.05
CA TYR A 55 4.52 -2.58 4.80
C TYR A 55 3.86 -2.54 6.19
N PHE A 56 2.55 -2.74 6.29
CA PHE A 56 1.88 -2.70 7.60
C PHE A 56 2.22 -3.88 8.50
N THR A 57 2.44 -5.08 7.94
CA THR A 57 2.72 -6.29 8.73
C THR A 57 4.20 -6.45 9.09
N VAL A 58 5.12 -6.07 8.19
CA VAL A 58 6.56 -6.28 8.34
C VAL A 58 7.34 -4.97 8.31
N GLY A 59 7.00 -4.04 7.41
CA GLY A 59 7.80 -2.83 7.19
C GLY A 59 7.70 -1.79 8.30
N ARG A 60 6.52 -1.66 8.91
CA ARG A 60 6.24 -0.74 10.00
C ARG A 60 6.84 -1.30 11.28
N ARG A 61 7.80 -0.56 11.82
CA ARG A 61 8.34 -0.84 13.14
C ARG A 61 7.45 -0.14 14.17
N ASN A 62 6.78 -0.92 14.99
CA ASN A 62 6.07 -0.43 16.16
C ASN A 62 7.09 -0.54 17.30
N ASP A 63 7.89 0.50 17.50
CA ASP A 63 8.69 0.62 18.73
C ASP A 63 7.75 0.94 19.90
#